data_AF-A0A439J7Y7-F1
#
_entry.id   AF-A0A439J7Y7-F1
#
_cell.length_a   1.000
_cell.length_b   1.000
_cell.length_c   1.000
_cell.angle_alpha   90.00
_cell.angle_beta   90.00
_cell.angle_gamma   90.00
#
_symmetry.space_group_name_H-M   'P 1'
#
loop_
_entity.id
_entity.type
_entity.pdbx_description
1 polymer ?
#
loop_
_entity_poly.entity_id
_entity_poly.type
_entity_poly.pdbx_seq_one_letter_code
_entity_poly.pdbx_strand_id
1 'polypeptide(L)'
;MMTRDERIEALLARGYLPKELPPPFTSAAFARNVANFIPHWASYEAGLTAQQRRLYPPISRYARFDMARKGHSRRMLGVPNPVNQYYLTSAIADHQDEFEAICARSPISLTSAQVSLTGNRAVTLPKLSLLSEKRIQSYATARAILQTDVLSFYHAIYTHSIPWALHGKRIAKRNRSTTDPAVYGNRIDALLRGCQDGQTIGIPVGPDSSRIISELILCAIEQQIGADHFARLTAGYRYMTSFSALPLMSMQKPSLLHFARPCSASISSSMPRRPI
;
A
#
# COMPACT_ATOMS: atom_id res chain seq x y z
N MET A 1 -8.56 -6.79 20.62
CA MET A 1 -7.67 -6.92 19.44
C MET A 1 -8.47 -7.62 18.37
N MET A 2 -8.49 -7.08 17.14
CA MET A 2 -9.30 -7.66 16.05
C MET A 2 -8.73 -9.03 15.66
N THR A 3 -9.58 -10.02 15.46
CA THR A 3 -9.14 -11.34 15.01
C THR A 3 -8.73 -11.32 13.55
N ARG A 4 -7.94 -12.31 13.14
CA ARG A 4 -7.54 -12.53 11.76
C ARG A 4 -8.75 -12.62 10.82
N ASP A 5 -9.78 -13.38 11.19
CA ASP A 5 -10.94 -13.61 10.32
C ASP A 5 -11.83 -12.38 10.22
N GLU A 6 -11.95 -11.60 11.31
CA GLU A 6 -12.57 -10.27 11.30
C GLU A 6 -11.84 -9.29 10.36
N ARG A 7 -10.50 -9.34 10.30
CA ARG A 7 -9.70 -8.53 9.35
C ARG A 7 -10.00 -8.92 7.91
N ILE A 8 -10.03 -10.22 7.62
CA ILE A 8 -10.33 -10.74 6.28
C ILE A 8 -11.76 -10.36 5.87
N GLU A 9 -12.74 -10.57 6.74
CA GLU A 9 -14.14 -10.24 6.48
C GLU A 9 -14.31 -8.74 6.16
N ALA A 10 -13.72 -7.86 6.98
CA ALA A 10 -13.73 -6.42 6.72
C ALA A 10 -13.10 -6.06 5.36
N LEU A 11 -11.89 -6.57 5.07
CA LEU A 11 -11.16 -6.31 3.84
C LEU A 11 -11.89 -6.82 2.60
N LEU A 12 -12.59 -7.96 2.68
CA LEU A 12 -13.37 -8.50 1.57
C LEU A 12 -14.72 -7.80 1.41
N ALA A 13 -15.43 -7.51 2.49
CA ALA A 13 -16.78 -6.95 2.45
C ALA A 13 -16.79 -5.48 2.03
N ARG A 14 -15.84 -4.69 2.56
CA ARG A 14 -15.80 -3.22 2.41
C ARG A 14 -14.53 -2.70 1.76
N GLY A 15 -13.47 -3.50 1.75
CA GLY A 15 -12.16 -3.12 1.20
C GLY A 15 -11.88 -3.61 -0.22
N TYR A 16 -12.58 -4.63 -0.73
CA TYR A 16 -12.24 -5.26 -2.00
C TYR A 16 -12.62 -4.39 -3.20
N LEU A 17 -13.89 -4.05 -3.34
CA LEU A 17 -14.39 -3.28 -4.47
C LEU A 17 -14.01 -1.79 -4.33
N PRO A 18 -13.65 -1.07 -5.40
CA PRO A 18 -13.44 0.38 -5.36
C PRO A 18 -14.68 1.12 -4.86
N LYS A 19 -14.49 2.14 -4.02
CA LYS A 19 -15.60 2.91 -3.42
C LYS A 19 -16.40 3.72 -4.44
N GLU A 20 -15.84 3.93 -5.62
CA GLU A 20 -16.44 4.69 -6.71
C GLU A 20 -17.34 3.84 -7.62
N LEU A 21 -17.41 2.53 -7.39
CA LEU A 21 -18.40 1.70 -8.09
C LEU A 21 -19.84 2.07 -7.65
N PRO A 22 -20.83 1.98 -8.55
CA PRO A 22 -22.23 2.24 -8.21
C PRO A 22 -22.76 1.34 -7.08
N PRO A 23 -23.78 1.79 -6.33
CA PRO A 23 -24.35 1.05 -5.18
C PRO A 23 -24.70 -0.44 -5.38
N PRO A 24 -25.19 -0.92 -6.55
CA PRO A 24 -25.47 -2.36 -6.71
C PRO A 24 -24.22 -3.25 -6.65
N PHE A 25 -23.02 -2.71 -6.82
CA PHE A 25 -21.78 -3.47 -6.73
C PHE A 25 -21.33 -3.59 -5.27
N THR A 26 -21.48 -4.78 -4.69
CA THR A 26 -21.03 -5.06 -3.33
C THR A 26 -20.32 -6.42 -3.27
N SER A 27 -19.39 -6.57 -2.33
CA SER A 27 -18.70 -7.84 -2.03
C SER A 27 -19.07 -8.40 -0.66
N ALA A 28 -20.09 -7.86 0.00
CA ALA A 28 -20.53 -8.30 1.32
C ALA A 28 -21.00 -9.77 1.31
N ALA A 29 -21.73 -10.19 0.27
CA ALA A 29 -22.15 -11.59 0.11
C ALA A 29 -20.94 -12.52 -0.09
N PHE A 30 -19.92 -12.08 -0.82
CA PHE A 30 -18.68 -12.84 -0.99
C PHE A 30 -17.95 -13.03 0.35
N ALA A 31 -17.76 -11.95 1.11
CA ALA A 31 -17.11 -12.01 2.41
C ALA A 31 -17.84 -12.94 3.40
N ARG A 32 -19.18 -12.85 3.49
CA ARG A 32 -19.99 -13.72 4.36
C ARG A 32 -19.90 -15.20 4.01
N ASN A 33 -19.72 -15.53 2.74
CA ASN A 33 -19.71 -16.92 2.26
C ASN A 33 -18.29 -17.44 2.00
N VAL A 34 -17.24 -16.68 2.28
CA VAL A 34 -15.86 -17.07 1.94
C VAL A 34 -15.45 -18.38 2.61
N ALA A 35 -15.91 -18.60 3.85
CA ALA A 35 -15.68 -19.83 4.61
C ALA A 35 -16.17 -21.08 3.87
N ASN A 36 -17.24 -20.97 3.08
CA ASN A 36 -17.77 -22.09 2.29
C ASN A 36 -16.89 -22.43 1.10
N PHE A 37 -16.07 -21.49 0.59
CA PHE A 37 -15.21 -21.72 -0.58
C PHE A 37 -13.79 -22.18 -0.22
N ILE A 38 -13.28 -21.79 0.95
CA ILE A 38 -11.91 -22.10 1.40
C ILE A 38 -11.59 -23.60 1.35
N PRO A 39 -12.45 -24.52 1.84
CA PRO A 39 -12.16 -25.95 1.78
C PRO A 39 -12.02 -26.48 0.35
N HIS A 40 -12.81 -25.96 -0.59
CA HIS A 40 -12.74 -26.35 -2.00
C HIS A 40 -11.42 -25.87 -2.63
N TRP A 41 -11.00 -24.64 -2.34
CA TRP A 41 -9.71 -24.11 -2.82
C TRP A 41 -8.54 -24.87 -2.22
N ALA A 42 -8.59 -25.23 -0.94
CA ALA A 42 -7.56 -26.04 -0.29
C ALA A 42 -7.50 -27.46 -0.86
N SER A 43 -8.64 -28.09 -1.13
CA SER A 43 -8.72 -29.40 -1.78
C SER A 43 -8.13 -29.36 -3.19
N TYR A 44 -8.44 -28.32 -3.96
CA TYR A 44 -7.84 -28.10 -5.28
C TYR A 44 -6.32 -27.92 -5.19
N GLU A 45 -5.83 -27.08 -4.27
CA GLU A 45 -4.41 -26.84 -4.05
C GLU A 45 -3.63 -28.10 -3.61
N ALA A 46 -4.26 -28.97 -2.83
CA ALA A 46 -3.69 -30.24 -2.39
C ALA A 46 -3.43 -31.18 -3.58
N GLY A 47 -4.29 -31.17 -4.59
CA GLY A 47 -4.14 -31.97 -5.82
C GLY A 47 -3.09 -31.44 -6.81
N LEU A 48 -2.55 -30.23 -6.60
CA LEU A 48 -1.54 -29.65 -7.48
C LEU A 48 -0.16 -30.28 -7.31
N THR A 49 0.61 -30.33 -8.39
CA THR A 49 2.05 -30.65 -8.33
C THR A 49 2.82 -29.60 -7.53
N ALA A 50 4.03 -29.94 -7.06
CA ALA A 50 4.87 -29.00 -6.33
C ALA A 50 5.18 -27.71 -7.11
N GLN A 51 5.34 -27.81 -8.44
CA GLN A 51 5.56 -26.65 -9.30
C GLN A 51 4.32 -25.76 -9.41
N GLN A 52 3.14 -26.36 -9.60
CA GLN A 52 1.88 -25.62 -9.68
C GLN A 52 1.53 -24.95 -8.35
N ARG A 53 1.74 -25.63 -7.21
CA ARG A 53 1.48 -25.09 -5.87
C ARG A 53 2.32 -23.85 -5.57
N ARG A 54 3.57 -23.79 -6.06
CA ARG A 54 4.42 -22.59 -5.93
C ARG A 54 3.85 -21.35 -6.64
N LEU A 55 3.01 -21.56 -7.66
CA LEU A 55 2.38 -20.51 -8.46
C LEU A 55 0.90 -20.30 -8.08
N TYR A 56 0.44 -20.88 -6.97
CA TYR A 56 -0.93 -20.79 -6.51
C TYR A 56 -1.14 -19.65 -5.49
N PRO A 57 -2.24 -18.88 -5.58
CA PRO A 57 -3.30 -18.93 -6.61
C PRO A 57 -2.80 -18.51 -8.00
N PRO A 58 -3.40 -19.01 -9.10
CA PRO A 58 -2.97 -18.68 -10.45
C PRO A 58 -2.98 -17.17 -10.69
N ILE A 59 -2.06 -16.71 -11.54
CA ILE A 59 -2.00 -15.31 -11.94
C ILE A 59 -3.29 -14.94 -12.67
N SER A 60 -3.86 -13.79 -12.31
CA SER A 60 -5.09 -13.28 -12.91
C SER A 60 -4.93 -11.81 -13.31
N ARG A 61 -5.62 -11.43 -14.39
CA ARG A 61 -5.76 -10.02 -14.78
C ARG A 61 -6.94 -9.41 -14.01
N TYR A 62 -6.72 -8.27 -13.37
CA TYR A 62 -7.81 -7.53 -12.74
C TYR A 62 -8.76 -6.91 -13.80
N ALA A 63 -10.04 -6.82 -13.46
CA ALA A 63 -11.01 -6.10 -14.27
C ALA A 63 -10.81 -4.59 -14.13
N ARG A 64 -10.87 -3.87 -15.25
CA ARG A 64 -10.66 -2.42 -15.31
C ARG A 64 -12.00 -1.70 -15.25
N PHE A 65 -12.10 -0.71 -14.37
CA PHE A 65 -13.25 0.19 -14.31
C PHE A 65 -12.77 1.63 -14.50
N ASP A 66 -13.25 2.25 -15.57
CA ASP A 66 -12.85 3.60 -15.93
C ASP A 66 -13.79 4.63 -15.29
N MET A 67 -13.26 5.40 -14.33
CA MET A 67 -14.02 6.41 -13.61
C MET A 67 -13.69 7.80 -14.16
N ALA A 68 -14.73 8.51 -14.60
CA ALA A 68 -14.63 9.91 -14.97
C ALA A 68 -14.33 10.79 -13.75
N ARG A 69 -13.42 11.76 -13.93
CA ARG A 69 -13.10 12.81 -12.96
C ARG A 69 -13.49 14.16 -13.53
N LYS A 70 -13.61 15.16 -12.64
CA LYS A 70 -13.79 16.56 -13.06
C LYS A 70 -12.64 16.97 -14.01
N GLY A 71 -12.98 17.68 -15.09
CA GLY A 71 -12.00 18.23 -16.04
C GLY A 71 -11.45 17.25 -17.07
N HIS A 72 -12.29 16.37 -17.63
CA HIS A 72 -11.93 15.39 -18.69
C HIS A 72 -10.84 14.36 -18.32
N SER A 73 -10.43 14.30 -17.06
CA SER A 73 -9.49 13.29 -16.56
C SER A 73 -10.22 11.98 -16.27
N ARG A 74 -9.50 10.86 -16.38
CA ARG A 74 -10.00 9.51 -16.12
C ARG A 74 -9.14 8.84 -15.06
N ARG A 75 -9.73 8.02 -14.19
CA ARG A 75 -9.02 7.17 -13.23
C ARG A 75 -9.37 5.72 -13.53
N MET A 76 -8.37 4.96 -13.95
CA MET A 76 -8.50 3.52 -14.10
C MET A 76 -8.45 2.86 -12.72
N LEU A 77 -9.57 2.31 -12.28
CA LEU A 77 -9.68 1.45 -11.11
C LEU A 77 -9.50 -0.01 -11.51
N GLY A 78 -9.01 -0.82 -10.59
CA GLY A 78 -8.80 -2.25 -10.75
C GLY A 78 -9.62 -3.05 -9.75
N VAL A 79 -10.26 -4.11 -10.24
CA VAL A 79 -10.96 -5.12 -9.42
C VAL A 79 -10.23 -6.45 -9.60
N PRO A 80 -9.35 -6.84 -8.66
CA PRO A 80 -8.65 -8.13 -8.69
C PRO A 80 -9.60 -9.32 -8.76
N ASN A 81 -9.13 -10.48 -9.19
CA ASN A 81 -9.92 -11.72 -9.10
C ASN A 81 -10.26 -12.04 -7.62
N PRO A 82 -11.49 -12.52 -7.30
CA PRO A 82 -11.88 -12.80 -5.91
C PRO A 82 -10.97 -13.79 -5.17
N VAL A 83 -10.46 -14.81 -5.85
CA VAL A 83 -9.55 -15.81 -5.26
C VAL A 83 -8.21 -15.17 -4.94
N ASN A 84 -7.61 -14.45 -5.90
CA ASN A 84 -6.35 -13.73 -5.67
C ASN A 84 -6.49 -12.67 -4.58
N GLN A 85 -7.62 -11.95 -4.55
CA GLN A 85 -7.91 -10.98 -3.51
C GLN A 85 -8.01 -11.65 -2.13
N TYR A 86 -8.67 -12.80 -2.03
CA TYR A 86 -8.75 -13.56 -0.77
C TYR A 86 -7.35 -13.91 -0.25
N TYR A 87 -6.50 -14.54 -1.07
CA TYR A 87 -5.15 -14.92 -0.62
C TYR A 87 -4.30 -13.69 -0.26
N LEU A 88 -4.38 -12.59 -1.03
CA LEU A 88 -3.68 -11.35 -0.71
C LEU A 88 -4.15 -10.75 0.62
N THR A 89 -5.47 -10.63 0.83
CA THR A 89 -6.05 -10.07 2.05
C THR A 89 -5.80 -10.95 3.26
N SER A 90 -5.83 -12.27 3.09
CA SER A 90 -5.42 -13.24 4.10
C SER A 90 -3.98 -13.01 4.54
N ALA A 91 -3.03 -12.91 3.59
CA ALA A 91 -1.63 -12.69 3.91
C ALA A 91 -1.35 -11.32 4.55
N ILE A 92 -2.14 -10.29 4.22
CA ILE A 92 -2.08 -8.99 4.90
C ILE A 92 -2.64 -9.12 6.33
N ALA A 93 -3.78 -9.79 6.51
CA ALA A 93 -4.41 -9.97 7.82
C ALA A 93 -3.53 -10.77 8.79
N ASP A 94 -2.77 -11.74 8.28
CA ASP A 94 -1.79 -12.55 9.03
C ASP A 94 -0.67 -11.70 9.65
N HIS A 95 -0.30 -10.59 9.01
CA HIS A 95 0.85 -9.74 9.40
C HIS A 95 0.45 -8.27 9.66
N GLN A 96 -0.84 -8.05 9.93
CA GLN A 96 -1.39 -6.70 10.03
C GLN A 96 -0.79 -5.94 11.23
N ASP A 97 -0.44 -6.62 12.32
CA ASP A 97 0.15 -5.99 13.50
C ASP A 97 1.57 -5.47 13.21
N GLU A 98 2.36 -6.19 12.42
CA GLU A 98 3.68 -5.75 11.95
C GLU A 98 3.57 -4.55 11.01
N PHE A 99 2.54 -4.52 10.15
CA PHE A 99 2.28 -3.39 9.25
C PHE A 99 1.94 -2.14 10.05
N GLU A 100 1.09 -2.27 11.06
CA GLU A 100 0.72 -1.18 11.96
C GLU A 100 1.93 -0.69 12.76
N ALA A 101 2.76 -1.60 13.26
CA ALA A 101 3.99 -1.26 13.98
C ALA A 101 5.01 -0.50 13.10
N ILE A 102 5.09 -0.78 11.80
CA ILE A 102 5.92 -0.01 10.86
C ILE A 102 5.29 1.36 10.59
N CYS A 103 3.97 1.42 10.36
CA CYS A 103 3.30 2.68 10.07
C CYS A 103 3.30 3.65 11.26
N ALA A 104 3.19 3.13 12.49
CA ALA A 104 3.23 3.93 13.71
C ALA A 104 4.57 4.66 13.95
N ARG A 105 5.64 4.26 13.27
CA ARG A 105 6.94 4.94 13.33
C ARG A 105 7.01 6.18 12.46
N SER A 106 6.02 6.41 11.60
CA SER A 106 5.98 7.63 10.77
C SER A 106 5.67 8.84 11.65
N PRO A 107 6.52 9.89 11.65
CA PRO A 107 6.27 11.09 12.44
C PRO A 107 5.23 12.03 11.81
N ILE A 108 4.86 11.80 10.54
CA ILE A 108 4.11 12.78 9.73
C ILE A 108 2.89 12.18 9.04
N SER A 109 2.71 10.86 9.01
CA SER A 109 1.54 10.27 8.36
C SER A 109 0.26 10.61 9.12
N LEU A 110 -0.70 11.20 8.43
CA LEU A 110 -2.06 11.39 8.93
C LEU A 110 -2.95 10.18 8.63
N THR A 111 -2.55 9.32 7.70
CA THR A 111 -3.32 8.15 7.26
C THR A 111 -2.89 6.90 8.00
N SER A 112 -3.86 6.07 8.39
CA SER A 112 -3.60 4.78 9.02
C SER A 112 -3.77 3.63 8.04
N ALA A 113 -2.99 2.57 8.25
CA ALA A 113 -3.16 1.26 7.61
C ALA A 113 -4.06 0.31 8.42
N GLN A 114 -4.65 0.78 9.52
CA GLN A 114 -5.51 -0.01 10.40
C GLN A 114 -6.80 -0.44 9.71
N VAL A 115 -7.14 -1.72 9.91
CA VAL A 115 -8.42 -2.28 9.48
C VAL A 115 -9.48 -1.98 10.55
N SER A 116 -10.63 -1.51 10.10
CA SER A 116 -11.79 -1.16 10.92
C SER A 116 -12.97 -2.07 10.61
N LEU A 117 -13.64 -2.53 11.67
CA LEU A 117 -14.95 -3.20 11.58
C LEU A 117 -16.08 -2.23 11.25
N THR A 118 -15.88 -0.95 11.51
CA THR A 118 -16.90 0.08 11.35
C THR A 118 -16.57 1.03 10.20
N GLY A 119 -17.61 1.63 9.63
CA GLY A 119 -17.52 2.60 8.53
C GLY A 119 -17.72 1.98 7.14
N ASN A 120 -17.69 2.83 6.12
CA ASN A 120 -17.99 2.44 4.74
C ASN A 120 -16.84 1.69 4.03
N ARG A 121 -15.63 1.74 4.60
CA ARG A 121 -14.41 1.12 4.07
C ARG A 121 -13.74 0.29 5.15
N ALA A 122 -12.96 -0.71 4.74
CA ALA A 122 -12.17 -1.49 5.68
C ALA A 122 -11.02 -0.65 6.26
N VAL A 123 -10.46 0.26 5.46
CA VAL A 123 -9.43 1.20 5.91
C VAL A 123 -9.95 2.64 5.83
N THR A 124 -10.27 3.20 6.98
CA THR A 124 -10.88 4.53 7.08
C THR A 124 -9.88 5.63 6.68
N LEU A 125 -10.35 6.64 5.95
CA LEU A 125 -9.58 7.87 5.75
C LEU A 125 -9.91 8.86 6.86
N PRO A 126 -8.92 9.61 7.38
CA PRO A 126 -9.21 10.79 8.16
C PRO A 126 -10.06 11.76 7.33
N LYS A 127 -10.95 12.47 8.03
CA LYS A 127 -11.80 13.50 7.44
C LYS A 127 -10.95 14.57 6.77
N LEU A 128 -11.44 15.12 5.66
CA LEU A 128 -10.71 16.15 4.92
C LEU A 128 -10.53 17.46 5.74
N SER A 129 -11.36 17.68 6.77
CA SER A 129 -11.21 18.79 7.70
C SER A 129 -9.86 18.76 8.43
N LEU A 130 -9.39 17.57 8.84
CA LEU A 130 -8.09 17.41 9.49
C LEU A 130 -6.94 17.89 8.58
N LEU A 131 -7.06 17.61 7.28
CA LEU A 131 -6.09 18.07 6.28
C LEU A 131 -6.14 19.60 6.11
N SER A 132 -7.32 20.19 6.09
CA SER A 132 -7.47 21.66 6.08
C SER A 132 -6.87 22.31 7.33
N GLU A 133 -7.11 21.74 8.52
CA GLU A 133 -6.53 22.21 9.78
C GLU A 133 -5.01 22.14 9.78
N LYS A 134 -4.43 20.99 9.35
CA LYS A 134 -2.97 20.83 9.23
C LYS A 134 -2.35 21.80 8.22
N ARG A 135 -3.06 22.09 7.12
CA ARG A 135 -2.67 23.14 6.16
C ARG A 135 -2.62 24.51 6.79
N ILE A 136 -3.67 24.91 7.50
CA ILE A 136 -3.74 26.22 8.16
C ILE A 136 -2.63 26.36 9.20
N GLN A 137 -2.43 25.35 10.06
CA GLN A 137 -1.34 25.31 11.03
C GLN A 137 0.04 25.46 10.36
N SER A 138 0.22 24.79 9.23
CA SER A 138 1.45 24.88 8.45
C SER A 138 1.66 26.27 7.86
N TYR A 139 0.65 26.85 7.23
CA TYR A 139 0.74 28.20 6.62
C TYR A 139 0.94 29.30 7.66
N ALA A 140 0.41 29.14 8.86
CA ALA A 140 0.55 30.12 9.94
C ALA A 140 1.97 30.15 10.53
N THR A 141 2.69 29.03 10.51
CA THR A 141 3.98 28.87 11.20
C THR A 141 5.18 28.83 10.26
N ALA A 142 4.98 28.48 8.98
CA ALA A 142 6.06 28.34 8.02
C ALA A 142 6.33 29.63 7.25
N ARG A 143 7.62 29.96 7.05
CA ARG A 143 8.04 30.94 6.03
C ARG A 143 8.04 30.37 4.62
N ALA A 144 8.23 29.06 4.48
CA ALA A 144 8.21 28.34 3.22
C ALA A 144 7.67 26.93 3.45
N ILE A 145 6.96 26.36 2.47
CA ILE A 145 6.43 25.00 2.52
C ILE A 145 6.87 24.27 1.27
N LEU A 146 7.49 23.10 1.46
CA LEU A 146 7.74 22.16 0.40
C LEU A 146 6.50 21.27 0.28
N GLN A 147 5.75 21.46 -0.81
CA GLN A 147 4.65 20.58 -1.16
C GLN A 147 5.09 19.68 -2.33
N THR A 148 4.95 18.37 -2.15
CA THR A 148 5.25 17.39 -3.19
C THR A 148 4.13 16.35 -3.26
N ASP A 149 3.91 15.81 -4.45
CA ASP A 149 3.01 14.69 -4.67
C ASP A 149 3.70 13.69 -5.58
N VAL A 150 3.48 12.40 -5.32
CA VAL A 150 4.10 11.34 -6.13
C VAL A 150 3.22 11.08 -7.34
N LEU A 151 3.69 11.50 -8.51
CA LEU A 151 2.97 11.34 -9.77
C LEU A 151 2.62 9.87 -10.01
N SER A 152 1.35 9.59 -10.30
CA SER A 152 0.86 8.26 -10.64
C SER A 152 1.29 7.17 -9.65
N PHE A 153 1.36 7.49 -8.35
CA PHE A 153 1.97 6.66 -7.31
C PHE A 153 1.67 5.17 -7.42
N TYR A 154 0.39 4.79 -7.43
CA TYR A 154 -0.02 3.38 -7.51
C TYR A 154 0.51 2.67 -8.76
N HIS A 155 0.64 3.35 -9.90
CA HIS A 155 1.18 2.79 -11.14
C HIS A 155 2.72 2.78 -11.16
N ALA A 156 3.36 3.59 -10.31
CA ALA A 156 4.82 3.70 -10.21
C ALA A 156 5.43 2.77 -9.15
N ILE A 157 4.62 2.16 -8.26
CA ILE A 157 5.12 1.25 -7.23
C ILE A 157 5.81 0.04 -7.87
N TYR A 158 7.07 -0.19 -7.50
CA TYR A 158 7.76 -1.44 -7.80
C TYR A 158 7.41 -2.47 -6.73
N THR A 159 6.78 -3.59 -7.09
CA THR A 159 6.21 -4.52 -6.08
C THR A 159 7.25 -5.13 -5.16
N HIS A 160 8.50 -5.30 -5.62
CA HIS A 160 9.59 -5.77 -4.75
C HIS A 160 9.99 -4.76 -3.66
N SER A 161 9.52 -3.51 -3.72
CA SER A 161 9.65 -2.59 -2.58
C SER A 161 8.87 -3.06 -1.35
N ILE A 162 7.86 -3.92 -1.51
CA ILE A 162 7.06 -4.48 -0.40
C ILE A 162 7.93 -5.33 0.54
N PRO A 163 8.61 -6.40 0.09
CA PRO A 163 9.51 -7.15 0.96
C PRO A 163 10.69 -6.30 1.44
N TRP A 164 11.09 -5.25 0.71
CA TRP A 164 12.16 -4.35 1.17
C TRP A 164 11.70 -3.46 2.32
N ALA A 165 10.45 -3.00 2.30
CA ALA A 165 9.84 -2.22 3.38
C ALA A 165 9.68 -3.06 4.65
N LEU A 166 9.33 -4.35 4.50
CA LEU A 166 9.10 -5.26 5.62
C LEU A 166 10.39 -5.84 6.22
N HIS A 167 11.29 -6.33 5.36
CA HIS A 167 12.43 -7.16 5.77
C HIS A 167 13.79 -6.53 5.45
N GLY A 168 13.80 -5.39 4.75
CA GLY A 168 15.01 -4.80 4.22
C GLY A 168 15.49 -5.48 2.93
N LYS A 169 16.03 -4.65 2.01
CA LYS A 169 16.43 -5.07 0.66
C LYS A 169 17.41 -6.26 0.65
N ARG A 170 18.39 -6.27 1.55
CA ARG A 170 19.43 -7.31 1.59
C ARG A 170 18.85 -8.67 1.97
N ILE A 171 17.99 -8.72 2.99
CA ILE A 171 17.37 -9.97 3.47
C ILE A 171 16.43 -10.52 2.40
N ALA A 172 15.54 -9.67 1.87
CA ALA A 172 14.59 -10.01 0.82
C ALA A 172 15.26 -10.47 -0.50
N LYS A 173 16.42 -9.93 -0.85
CA LYS A 173 17.14 -10.37 -2.07
C LYS A 173 17.86 -11.71 -1.89
N ARG A 174 18.38 -11.97 -0.70
CA ARG A 174 19.11 -13.20 -0.37
C ARG A 174 18.16 -14.39 -0.28
N ASN A 175 16.98 -14.18 0.27
CA ASN A 175 15.92 -15.18 0.33
C ASN A 175 14.77 -14.77 -0.57
N ARG A 176 14.62 -15.43 -1.73
CA ARG A 176 13.51 -15.17 -2.68
C ARG A 176 12.35 -16.15 -2.51
N SER A 177 12.38 -16.99 -1.48
CA SER A 177 11.30 -17.92 -1.23
C SER A 177 10.01 -17.17 -0.93
N THR A 178 8.90 -17.64 -1.51
CA THR A 178 7.55 -17.16 -1.24
C THR A 178 6.84 -18.01 -0.18
N THR A 179 7.50 -19.04 0.34
CA THR A 179 6.93 -19.95 1.37
C THR A 179 7.64 -19.85 2.70
N ASP A 180 8.71 -19.04 2.79
CA ASP A 180 9.45 -18.87 4.04
C ASP A 180 8.71 -17.87 4.96
N PRO A 181 8.25 -18.31 6.14
CA PRO A 181 7.55 -17.44 7.08
C PRO A 181 8.43 -16.29 7.61
N ALA A 182 9.75 -16.46 7.65
CA ALA A 182 10.67 -15.42 8.11
C ALA A 182 10.76 -14.23 7.15
N VAL A 183 10.39 -14.41 5.87
CA VAL A 183 10.42 -13.36 4.84
C VAL A 183 9.09 -13.31 4.09
N TYR A 184 8.00 -13.26 4.86
CA TYR A 184 6.62 -13.25 4.37
C TYR A 184 6.32 -12.13 3.35
N GLY A 185 7.11 -11.05 3.34
CA GLY A 185 6.94 -9.95 2.38
C GLY A 185 7.09 -10.40 0.91
N ASN A 186 7.86 -11.46 0.66
CA ASN A 186 7.99 -12.04 -0.68
C ASN A 186 6.70 -12.76 -1.11
N ARG A 187 6.00 -13.40 -0.16
CA ARG A 187 4.69 -14.01 -0.40
C ARG A 187 3.67 -12.93 -0.76
N ILE A 188 3.66 -11.83 0.00
CA ILE A 188 2.75 -10.69 -0.25
C ILE A 188 3.04 -10.05 -1.63
N ASP A 189 4.31 -9.84 -1.98
CA ASP A 189 4.70 -9.42 -3.34
C ASP A 189 4.16 -10.37 -4.40
N ALA A 190 4.39 -11.68 -4.26
CA ALA A 190 3.93 -12.68 -5.23
C ALA A 190 2.40 -12.68 -5.39
N LEU A 191 1.67 -12.60 -4.29
CA LEU A 191 0.19 -12.53 -4.29
C LEU A 191 -0.32 -11.26 -4.96
N LEU A 192 0.30 -10.11 -4.68
CA LEU A 192 -0.06 -8.84 -5.29
C LEU A 192 0.20 -8.86 -6.80
N ARG A 193 1.34 -9.40 -7.24
CA ARG A 193 1.62 -9.61 -8.67
C ARG A 193 0.59 -10.55 -9.31
N GLY A 194 0.16 -11.58 -8.59
CA GLY A 194 -0.93 -12.48 -9.00
C GLY A 194 -2.29 -11.79 -9.17
N CYS A 195 -2.51 -10.65 -8.52
CA CYS A 195 -3.70 -9.81 -8.70
C CYS A 195 -3.62 -8.91 -9.95
N GLN A 196 -2.48 -8.82 -10.62
CA GLN A 196 -2.25 -7.92 -11.75
C GLN A 196 -1.45 -8.54 -12.89
N ASP A 197 -1.80 -9.75 -13.30
CA ASP A 197 -1.21 -10.38 -14.49
C ASP A 197 0.32 -10.55 -14.39
N GLY A 198 0.82 -10.80 -13.18
CA GLY A 198 2.23 -11.05 -12.91
C GLY A 198 3.12 -9.81 -12.97
N GLN A 199 2.56 -8.62 -13.20
CA GLN A 199 3.33 -7.39 -13.36
C GLN A 199 4.08 -7.00 -12.09
N THR A 200 5.31 -6.48 -12.25
CA THR A 200 6.18 -6.05 -11.15
C THR A 200 6.16 -4.54 -10.92
N ILE A 201 5.52 -3.78 -11.81
CA ILE A 201 5.38 -2.33 -11.74
C ILE A 201 3.89 -1.99 -11.71
N GLY A 202 3.53 -1.12 -10.79
CA GLY A 202 2.16 -0.77 -10.46
C GLY A 202 1.53 -1.71 -9.45
N ILE A 203 0.40 -1.30 -8.89
CA ILE A 203 -0.51 -2.13 -8.08
C ILE A 203 -1.97 -1.72 -8.41
N PRO A 204 -2.97 -2.61 -8.24
CA PRO A 204 -4.38 -2.29 -8.53
C PRO A 204 -4.90 -1.08 -7.74
N VAL A 205 -5.56 -0.12 -8.40
CA VAL A 205 -6.13 1.07 -7.75
C VAL A 205 -7.58 0.79 -7.34
N GLY A 206 -7.92 0.99 -6.07
CA GLY A 206 -9.29 0.85 -5.57
C GLY A 206 -9.46 -0.08 -4.36
N PRO A 207 -8.84 -1.26 -4.34
CA PRO A 207 -8.86 -2.13 -3.16
C PRO A 207 -8.09 -1.52 -1.97
N ASP A 208 -8.61 -1.71 -0.76
CA ASP A 208 -7.95 -1.29 0.48
C ASP A 208 -6.66 -2.07 0.74
N SER A 209 -6.52 -3.30 0.21
CA SER A 209 -5.25 -4.06 0.24
C SER A 209 -4.10 -3.29 -0.41
N SER A 210 -4.32 -2.72 -1.59
CA SER A 210 -3.35 -1.85 -2.26
C SER A 210 -3.03 -0.60 -1.47
N ARG A 211 -4.02 -0.07 -0.73
CA ARG A 211 -3.83 1.11 0.11
C ARG A 211 -3.00 0.82 1.35
N ILE A 212 -3.23 -0.32 2.01
CA ILE A 212 -2.41 -0.77 3.13
C ILE A 212 -0.96 -0.92 2.69
N ILE A 213 -0.73 -1.60 1.56
CA ILE A 213 0.59 -1.78 0.97
C ILE A 213 1.25 -0.43 0.61
N SER A 214 0.47 0.50 0.06
CA SER A 214 0.92 1.85 -0.26
C SER A 214 1.39 2.61 0.98
N GLU A 215 0.60 2.57 2.06
CA GLU A 215 0.92 3.23 3.32
C GLU A 215 2.18 2.62 3.95
N LEU A 216 2.30 1.29 3.96
CA LEU A 216 3.48 0.56 4.41
C LEU A 216 4.76 1.03 3.68
N ILE A 217 4.71 1.11 2.35
CA ILE A 217 5.87 1.55 1.54
C ILE A 217 6.24 3.00 1.88
N LEU A 218 5.26 3.90 1.98
CA LEU A 218 5.53 5.31 2.28
C LEU A 218 6.11 5.48 3.69
N CYS A 219 5.56 4.79 4.69
CA CYS A 219 6.10 4.80 6.06
C CYS A 219 7.51 4.23 6.13
N ALA A 220 7.83 3.19 5.35
CA ALA A 220 9.18 2.65 5.28
C ALA A 220 10.16 3.59 4.57
N ILE A 221 9.72 4.33 3.55
CA ILE A 221 10.53 5.39 2.91
C ILE A 221 10.81 6.52 3.90
N GLU A 222 9.80 6.95 4.67
CA GLU A 222 9.96 7.97 5.69
C GLU A 222 11.02 7.57 6.72
N GLN A 223 11.01 6.33 7.18
CA GLN A 223 12.06 5.82 8.09
C GLN A 223 13.47 5.91 7.50
N GLN A 224 13.63 5.81 6.17
CA GLN A 224 14.93 5.94 5.50
C GLN A 224 15.42 7.38 5.35
N ILE A 225 14.52 8.37 5.37
CA ILE A 225 14.91 9.79 5.35
C ILE A 225 15.73 10.12 6.62
N GLY A 226 15.45 9.44 7.73
CA GLY A 226 16.22 9.50 8.96
C GLY A 226 15.83 10.66 9.87
N ALA A 227 16.04 10.47 11.19
CA ALA A 227 15.62 11.41 12.22
C ALA A 227 16.26 12.81 12.06
N ASP A 228 17.53 12.87 11.64
CA ASP A 228 18.25 14.15 11.47
C ASP A 228 17.63 15.05 10.40
N HIS A 229 17.09 14.45 9.34
CA HIS A 229 16.39 15.19 8.30
C HIS A 229 15.04 15.68 8.81
N PHE A 230 14.29 14.87 9.56
CA PHE A 230 13.05 15.32 10.21
C PHE A 230 13.28 16.36 11.31
N ALA A 231 14.39 16.29 12.04
CA ALA A 231 14.80 17.30 13.02
C ALA A 231 15.08 18.66 12.36
N ARG A 232 15.36 18.68 11.04
CA ARG A 232 15.48 19.89 10.22
C ARG A 232 14.14 20.41 9.70
N LEU A 233 13.03 19.75 10.02
CA LEU A 233 11.69 20.23 9.75
C LEU A 233 11.08 20.84 11.02
N THR A 234 10.49 22.02 10.90
CA THR A 234 9.72 22.63 11.98
C THR A 234 8.39 21.89 12.17
N ALA A 235 7.78 21.42 11.08
CA ALA A 235 6.66 20.50 11.08
C ALA A 235 6.53 19.82 9.71
N GLY A 236 5.64 18.83 9.61
CA GLY A 236 5.26 18.22 8.35
C GLY A 236 4.05 17.32 8.51
N TYR A 237 3.35 17.04 7.41
CA TYR A 237 2.29 16.05 7.38
C TYR A 237 2.23 15.39 6.00
N ARG A 238 1.81 14.12 5.98
CA ARG A 238 1.49 13.37 4.77
C ARG A 238 0.05 12.89 4.84
N TYR A 239 -0.69 13.06 3.74
CA TYR A 239 -2.01 12.48 3.56
C TYR A 239 -2.00 11.63 2.30
N MET A 240 -2.06 10.31 2.47
CA MET A 240 -1.84 9.36 1.37
C MET A 240 -0.50 9.65 0.66
N THR A 241 -0.54 10.04 -0.61
CA THR A 241 0.65 10.32 -1.45
C THR A 241 1.10 11.78 -1.41
N SER A 242 0.25 12.67 -0.89
CA SER A 242 0.54 14.10 -0.84
C SER A 242 1.34 14.43 0.41
N PHE A 243 2.53 14.99 0.22
CA PHE A 243 3.49 15.31 1.25
C PHE A 243 3.63 16.83 1.39
N SER A 244 3.73 17.30 2.63
CA SER A 244 3.98 18.71 2.95
C SER A 244 4.96 18.82 4.11
N ALA A 245 6.06 19.54 3.92
CA ALA A 245 7.09 19.75 4.94
C ALA A 245 7.47 21.22 5.09
N LEU A 246 7.77 21.61 6.33
CA LEU A 246 8.18 22.95 6.71
C LEU A 246 9.67 22.95 7.09
N PRO A 247 10.57 23.46 6.24
CA PRO A 247 12.00 23.55 6.56
C PRO A 247 12.27 24.51 7.73
N LEU A 248 13.30 24.18 8.54
CA LEU A 248 13.86 25.07 9.55
C LEU A 248 14.43 26.36 8.95
N MET A 249 14.38 27.45 9.72
CA MET A 249 14.77 28.81 9.32
C MET A 249 16.17 28.95 8.71
N SER A 250 17.09 28.02 8.97
CA SER A 250 18.47 28.03 8.46
C SER A 250 18.67 27.27 7.15
N MET A 251 17.67 26.54 6.63
CA MET A 251 17.83 25.74 5.41
C MET A 251 17.69 26.58 4.13
N GLN A 252 18.75 26.62 3.32
CA GLN A 252 18.74 27.23 1.99
C GLN A 252 18.04 26.32 0.94
N LYS A 253 17.47 26.91 -0.11
CA LYS A 253 16.76 26.23 -1.23
C LYS A 253 17.44 24.95 -1.80
N PRO A 254 18.78 24.85 -1.94
CA PRO A 254 19.42 23.64 -2.45
C PRO A 254 19.27 22.43 -1.50
N SER A 255 19.24 22.67 -0.20
CA SER A 255 19.13 21.63 0.83
C SER A 255 17.71 21.05 0.92
N LEU A 256 16.70 21.86 0.58
CA LEU A 256 15.29 21.45 0.44
C LEU A 256 15.07 20.47 -0.72
N LEU A 257 15.70 20.71 -1.87
CA LEU A 257 15.67 19.80 -3.02
C LEU A 257 16.41 18.49 -2.73
N HIS A 258 17.47 18.53 -1.92
CA HIS A 258 18.18 17.33 -1.47
C HIS A 258 17.34 16.48 -0.49
N PHE A 259 16.45 17.09 0.29
CA PHE A 259 15.46 16.38 1.14
C PHE A 259 14.33 15.73 0.31
N ALA A 260 13.90 16.36 -0.79
CA ALA A 260 12.89 15.81 -1.70
C ALA A 260 13.44 14.64 -2.57
N ARG A 261 14.75 14.61 -2.78
CA ARG A 261 15.44 13.58 -3.57
C ARG A 261 15.32 12.17 -2.99
N PRO A 262 15.52 11.85 -1.71
CA PRO A 262 15.37 10.48 -1.20
C PRO A 262 13.94 9.92 -1.33
N CYS A 263 12.89 10.75 -1.30
CA CYS A 263 11.51 10.29 -1.57
C CYS A 263 11.29 9.78 -3.01
N SER A 264 12.06 10.27 -3.98
CA SER A 264 11.99 9.88 -5.39
C SER A 264 13.16 8.99 -5.82
N ALA A 265 14.31 9.13 -5.18
CA ALA A 265 15.58 8.49 -5.51
C ALA A 265 15.83 7.21 -4.70
N SER A 266 15.21 6.97 -3.54
CA SER A 266 15.32 5.64 -2.88
C SER A 266 14.66 4.52 -3.72
N ILE A 267 13.70 4.90 -4.58
CA ILE A 267 13.09 4.03 -5.60
C ILE A 267 14.03 3.85 -6.81
N SER A 268 14.83 4.86 -7.17
CA SER A 268 15.69 4.88 -8.37
C SER A 268 17.15 4.43 -8.16
N SER A 269 17.81 4.84 -7.06
CA SER A 269 19.21 4.51 -6.74
C SER A 269 19.42 3.03 -6.37
N SER A 270 18.34 2.28 -6.31
CA SER A 270 18.29 0.87 -5.98
C SER A 270 18.16 -0.04 -7.22
N MET A 271 18.00 0.54 -8.42
CA MET A 271 17.95 -0.14 -9.72
C MET A 271 19.37 -0.45 -10.23
N PRO A 272 19.72 -1.70 -10.53
CA PRO A 272 20.91 -1.97 -11.33
C PRO A 272 20.70 -1.35 -12.72
N ARG A 273 21.62 -0.48 -13.16
CA ARG A 273 21.77 -0.20 -14.59
C ARG A 273 22.02 -1.56 -15.25
N ARG A 274 21.15 -2.01 -16.14
CA ARG A 274 21.45 -3.17 -16.97
C ARG A 274 22.74 -2.84 -17.75
N PRO A 275 23.77 -3.70 -17.73
CA PRO A 275 24.68 -3.70 -18.86
C PRO A 275 23.84 -4.04 -20.11
N ILE A 276 24.06 -3.28 -21.16
CA ILE A 276 23.51 -3.51 -22.51
C ILE A 276 23.90 -4.93 -22.94
#